data_AF-A0A5N5Q728-F1
#
_entry.id   AF-A0A5N5Q728-F1
#
_cell.length_a   1.000
_cell.length_b   1.000
_cell.length_c   1.000
_cell.angle_alpha   90.00
_cell.angle_beta   90.00
_cell.angle_gamma   90.00
#
_symmetry.space_group_name_H-M   'P 1'
#
loop_
_entity.id
_entity.type
_entity.pdbx_description
1 polymer ?
#
loop_
_entity_poly.entity_id
_entity_poly.type
_entity_poly.pdbx_seq_one_letter_code
_entity_poly.pdbx_strand_id
1 'polypeptide(L)'
;MASSVRDSGIKLTQEWLMVMALRRLEVLALYRRVLRIARSWQAQSALAHDTETERKYITQEARSLFRQNQHLTDPELISKCVAECEARIELGE
;
A
#
# COMPACT_ATOMS: atom_id res chain seq x y z
N MET A 1 16.93 18.36 36.14
CA MET A 1 15.60 17.95 35.63
C MET A 1 15.34 18.33 34.16
N ALA A 2 15.94 19.39 33.59
CA ALA A 2 15.69 19.81 32.20
C ALA A 2 16.25 18.89 31.08
N SER A 3 17.22 18.02 31.36
CA SER A 3 17.77 17.11 30.31
C SER A 3 16.86 15.92 30.00
N SER A 4 16.04 15.45 30.95
CA SER A 4 15.20 14.27 30.76
C SER A 4 14.02 14.53 29.80
N VAL A 5 13.44 15.72 29.84
CA VAL A 5 12.29 16.09 28.98
C VAL A 5 12.71 16.26 27.52
N ARG A 6 13.91 16.81 27.28
CA ARG A 6 14.48 16.97 25.93
C ARG A 6 14.83 15.63 25.29
N ASP A 7 15.38 14.69 26.06
CA ASP A 7 15.71 13.34 25.61
C ASP A 7 14.45 12.52 25.26
N SER A 8 13.37 12.67 26.04
CA SER A 8 12.07 12.07 25.74
C SER A 8 11.44 12.60 24.44
N GLY A 9 11.52 13.92 24.19
CA GLY A 9 11.01 14.51 22.95
C GLY A 9 11.74 14.01 21.69
N ILE A 10 13.06 13.88 21.77
CA ILE A 10 13.88 13.36 20.66
C ILE A 10 13.57 11.88 20.38
N LYS A 11 13.43 11.05 21.42
CA LYS A 11 13.07 9.63 21.27
C LYS A 11 11.72 9.46 20.59
N LEU A 12 10.70 10.20 21.01
CA LEU A 12 9.38 10.18 20.37
C LEU A 12 9.49 10.56 18.90
N THR A 13 10.22 11.62 18.54
CA THR A 13 10.37 12.00 17.13
C THR A 13 11.10 10.93 16.29
N GLN A 14 12.09 10.24 16.85
CA GLN A 14 12.77 9.14 16.15
C GLN A 14 11.87 7.92 15.98
N GLU A 15 11.12 7.54 17.01
CA GLU A 15 10.14 6.44 16.94
C GLU A 15 9.07 6.72 15.89
N TRP A 16 8.53 7.95 15.86
CA TRP A 16 7.56 8.39 14.85
C TRP A 16 8.13 8.32 13.43
N LEU A 17 9.35 8.84 13.22
CA LEU A 17 10.02 8.75 11.92
C LEU A 17 10.25 7.30 11.48
N MET A 18 10.63 6.42 12.42
CA MET A 18 10.82 5.00 12.14
C MET A 18 9.50 4.32 11.74
N VAL A 19 8.42 4.58 12.48
CA VAL A 19 7.07 4.04 12.16
C VAL A 19 6.60 4.51 10.80
N MET A 20 6.79 5.79 10.45
CA MET A 20 6.43 6.32 9.12
C MET A 20 7.26 5.69 8.00
N ALA A 21 8.57 5.48 8.22
CA ALA A 21 9.44 4.82 7.25
C ALA A 21 9.03 3.36 7.02
N LEU A 22 8.71 2.62 8.08
CA LEU A 22 8.24 1.23 8.00
C LEU A 22 6.93 1.12 7.21
N ARG A 23 5.96 2.01 7.48
CA ARG A 23 4.69 2.06 6.72
C ARG A 23 4.91 2.33 5.24
N ARG A 24 5.85 3.22 4.89
CA ARG A 24 6.18 3.47 3.48
C ARG A 24 6.70 2.21 2.79
N LEU A 25 7.55 1.44 3.47
CA LEU A 25 8.08 0.17 2.93
C LEU A 25 6.98 -0.86 2.72
N GLU A 26 6.07 -0.99 3.68
CA GLU A 26 4.89 -1.86 3.62
C GLU A 26 4.00 -1.50 2.42
N VAL A 27 3.60 -0.23 2.28
CA VAL A 27 2.77 0.25 1.17
C VAL A 27 3.45 -0.01 -0.18
N LEU A 28 4.77 0.24 -0.29
CA LEU A 28 5.51 -0.03 -1.53
C LEU A 28 5.67 -1.54 -1.82
N ALA A 29 5.76 -2.37 -0.79
CA ALA A 29 5.76 -3.83 -0.95
C ALA A 29 4.40 -4.32 -1.46
N LEU A 30 3.30 -3.80 -0.89
CA LEU A 30 1.93 -4.09 -1.31
C LEU A 30 1.68 -3.66 -2.76
N TYR A 31 2.07 -2.43 -3.12
CA TYR A 31 1.97 -1.95 -4.50
C TYR A 31 2.67 -2.89 -5.50
N ARG A 32 3.90 -3.31 -5.19
CA ARG A 32 4.65 -4.26 -6.02
C ARG A 32 4.03 -5.65 -6.07
N ARG A 33 3.31 -6.07 -5.03
CA ARG A 33 2.56 -7.33 -5.00
C ARG A 33 1.36 -7.26 -5.95
N VAL A 34 0.58 -6.16 -5.91
CA VAL A 34 -0.55 -5.94 -6.82
C VAL A 34 -0.09 -5.95 -8.27
N LEU A 35 1.00 -5.24 -8.61
CA LEU A 35 1.55 -5.26 -9.97
C LEU A 35 2.07 -6.65 -10.39
N ARG A 36 2.55 -7.46 -9.44
CA ARG A 36 2.93 -8.85 -9.71
C ARG A 36 1.71 -9.70 -10.06
N ILE A 37 0.64 -9.58 -9.27
CA ILE A 37 -0.64 -10.26 -9.52
C ILE A 37 -1.16 -9.88 -10.90
N ALA A 38 -1.21 -8.58 -11.23
CA ALA A 38 -1.63 -8.10 -12.54
C ALA A 38 -0.79 -8.71 -13.69
N ARG A 39 0.50 -9.01 -13.50
CA ARG A 39 1.31 -9.64 -14.55
C ARG A 39 1.03 -11.13 -14.72
N SER A 40 0.74 -11.84 -13.63
CA SER A 40 0.43 -13.28 -13.66
C SER A 40 -1.06 -13.58 -13.81
N TRP A 41 -1.91 -12.55 -13.82
CA TRP A 41 -3.35 -12.70 -13.90
C TRP A 41 -3.78 -13.41 -15.19
N GLN A 42 -4.77 -14.29 -15.08
CA GLN A 42 -5.38 -14.99 -16.19
C GLN A 42 -6.88 -14.86 -16.03
N ALA A 43 -7.57 -14.39 -17.07
CA ALA A 43 -9.03 -14.28 -17.03
C ALA A 43 -9.66 -15.66 -16.90
N GLN A 44 -10.79 -15.73 -16.19
CA GLN A 44 -11.53 -16.98 -16.00
C GLN A 44 -12.01 -17.59 -17.34
N SER A 45 -12.24 -16.75 -18.35
CA SER A 45 -12.61 -17.18 -19.71
C SER A 45 -11.46 -17.85 -20.47
N ALA A 46 -10.22 -17.74 -19.97
CA ALA A 46 -8.98 -18.12 -20.64
C ALA A 46 -8.75 -17.44 -22.01
N LEU A 47 -9.57 -16.46 -22.39
CA LEU A 47 -9.38 -15.70 -23.62
C LEU A 47 -8.26 -14.68 -23.43
N ALA A 48 -7.37 -14.60 -24.43
CA ALA A 48 -6.23 -13.68 -24.39
C ALA A 48 -6.68 -12.22 -24.28
N HIS A 49 -7.76 -11.85 -24.97
CA HIS A 49 -8.29 -10.48 -24.98
C HIS A 49 -8.86 -10.07 -23.59
N ASP A 50 -9.58 -10.98 -22.92
CA ASP A 50 -10.12 -10.73 -21.58
C ASP A 50 -8.97 -10.62 -20.58
N THR A 51 -8.00 -11.53 -20.67
CA THR A 51 -6.81 -11.51 -19.83
C THR A 51 -6.08 -10.18 -19.97
N GLU A 52 -5.83 -9.70 -21.20
CA GLU A 52 -5.17 -8.41 -21.40
C GLU A 52 -5.99 -7.24 -20.85
N THR A 53 -7.31 -7.27 -21.01
CA THR A 53 -8.23 -6.24 -20.51
C THR A 53 -8.22 -6.17 -18.99
N GLU A 54 -8.37 -7.30 -18.31
CA GLU A 54 -8.35 -7.40 -16.85
C GLU A 54 -6.97 -7.01 -16.29
N ARG A 55 -5.87 -7.45 -16.91
CA ARG A 55 -4.51 -7.02 -16.52
C ARG A 55 -4.33 -5.50 -16.58
N LYS A 56 -4.82 -4.88 -17.66
CA LYS A 56 -4.79 -3.42 -17.82
C LYS A 56 -5.63 -2.74 -16.75
N TYR A 57 -6.84 -3.25 -16.49
CA TYR A 57 -7.72 -2.75 -15.45
C TYR A 57 -7.05 -2.79 -14.07
N ILE A 58 -6.59 -3.96 -13.61
CA ILE A 58 -5.91 -4.12 -12.31
C ILE A 58 -4.73 -3.16 -12.19
N THR A 59 -3.92 -3.03 -13.24
CA THR A 59 -2.74 -2.14 -13.24
C THR A 59 -3.13 -0.66 -13.14
N GLN A 60 -4.16 -0.23 -13.87
CA GLN A 60 -4.62 1.15 -13.87
C GLN A 60 -5.29 1.52 -12.55
N GLU A 61 -6.13 0.64 -12.02
CA GLU A 61 -6.82 0.82 -10.76
C GLU A 61 -5.82 0.93 -9.60
N ALA A 62 -4.86 0.00 -9.52
CA ALA A 62 -3.79 0.06 -8.53
C ALA A 62 -2.97 1.35 -8.63
N ARG A 63 -2.64 1.81 -9.84
CA ARG A 63 -1.94 3.10 -10.02
C ARG A 63 -2.78 4.27 -9.54
N SER A 64 -4.08 4.27 -9.85
CA SER A 64 -5.01 5.33 -9.48
C SER A 64 -5.13 5.43 -7.96
N LEU A 65 -5.47 4.33 -7.28
CA LEU A 65 -5.70 4.29 -5.84
C LEU A 65 -4.45 4.65 -5.02
N PHE A 66 -3.30 4.07 -5.37
CA PHE A 66 -2.04 4.40 -4.67
C PHE A 66 -1.62 5.86 -4.88
N ARG A 67 -1.93 6.44 -6.05
CA ARG A 67 -1.65 7.86 -6.32
C ARG A 67 -2.61 8.79 -5.58
N GLN A 68 -3.89 8.45 -5.50
CA GLN A 68 -4.87 9.20 -4.71
C GLN A 68 -4.46 9.26 -3.23
N ASN A 69 -3.86 8.19 -2.71
CA ASN A 69 -3.38 8.10 -1.34
C ASN A 69 -1.98 8.70 -1.10
N GLN A 70 -1.32 9.31 -2.09
CA GLN A 70 0.08 9.73 -1.99
C GLN A 70 0.36 10.80 -0.91
N HIS A 71 -0.67 11.55 -0.52
CA HIS A 71 -0.60 12.61 0.49
C HIS A 71 -1.22 12.19 1.84
N LEU A 72 -1.65 10.93 1.97
CA LEU A 72 -2.23 10.41 3.20
C LEU A 72 -1.13 10.26 4.25
N THR A 73 -1.23 11.01 5.36
CA THR A 73 -0.27 10.98 6.47
C THR A 73 -0.87 10.43 7.76
N ASP A 74 -2.20 10.28 7.82
CA ASP A 74 -2.88 9.72 8.98
C ASP A 74 -2.57 8.21 9.09
N PRO A 75 -1.92 7.76 10.18
CA PRO A 75 -1.56 6.37 10.37
C PRO A 75 -2.75 5.41 10.35
N GLU A 76 -3.91 5.80 10.87
CA GLU A 76 -5.10 4.94 10.90
C GLU A 76 -5.71 4.77 9.51
N LEU A 77 -5.79 5.85 8.75
CA LEU A 77 -6.29 5.81 7.37
C LEU A 77 -5.36 4.98 6.48
N ILE A 78 -4.04 5.11 6.65
CA ILE A 78 -3.07 4.27 5.92
C ILE A 78 -3.32 2.79 6.23
N SER A 79 -3.48 2.43 7.51
CA SER A 79 -3.75 1.05 7.92
C SER A 79 -5.07 0.51 7.33
N LYS A 80 -6.12 1.33 7.27
CA LYS A 80 -7.38 0.96 6.62
C LYS A 80 -7.19 0.69 5.12
N CYS A 81 -6.47 1.56 4.41
CA CYS A 81 -6.20 1.36 2.99
C CYS A 81 -5.35 0.10 2.72
N VAL A 82 -4.38 -0.20 3.59
CA VAL A 82 -3.60 -1.44 3.51
C VAL A 82 -4.51 -2.66 3.68
N ALA A 83 -5.32 -2.69 4.74
CA ALA A 83 -6.23 -3.81 5.01
C ALA A 83 -7.26 -4.01 3.90
N GLU A 84 -7.83 -2.93 3.35
CA GLU A 84 -8.75 -2.99 2.22
C GLU A 84 -8.08 -3.58 0.97
N CYS A 85 -6.86 -3.13 0.66
CA CYS A 85 -6.12 -3.65 -0.48
C CYS A 85 -5.72 -5.12 -0.31
N GLU A 86 -5.39 -5.56 0.91
CA GLU A 86 -5.14 -6.98 1.20
C GLU A 86 -6.40 -7.83 1.04
N ALA A 87 -7.54 -7.37 1.58
CA ALA A 87 -8.82 -8.07 1.42
C ALA A 87 -9.18 -8.23 -0.06
N ARG A 88 -9.00 -7.18 -0.87
CA ARG A 88 -9.21 -7.23 -2.32
C ARG A 88 -8.32 -8.25 -3.03
N ILE A 89 -7.04 -8.32 -2.65
CA ILE A 89 -6.11 -9.34 -3.17
C ILE A 89 -6.58 -10.76 -2.81
N GLU A 90 -7.08 -10.96 -1.59
CA GLU A 90 -7.56 -12.27 -1.14
C GLU A 90 -8.86 -12.71 -1.83
N LEU A 91 -9.76 -11.77 -2.09
CA LEU A 91 -11.01 -12.01 -2.80
C LEU A 91 -10.82 -12.12 -4.32
N GLY A 92 -9.73 -11.55 -4.86
CA GLY A 92 -9.48 -11.49 -6.29
C GLY A 92 -10.23 -10.37 -7.01
N GLU A 93 -10.44 -9.23 -6.33
CA GLU A 93 -11.23 -8.07 -6.78
C GLU A 93 -10.40 -6.78 -6.98
#